data_AF-A0A7C4VXX8-F1
#
_entry.id   AF-A0A7C4VXX8-F1
#
_cell.length_a   1.000
_cell.length_b   1.000
_cell.length_c   1.000
_cell.angle_alpha   90.00
_cell.angle_beta   90.00
_cell.angle_gamma   90.00
#
_symmetry.space_group_name_H-M   'P 1'
#
loop_
_entity.id
_entity.type
_entity.pdbx_description
1 polymer ?
#
loop_
_entity_poly.entity_id
_entity_poly.type
_entity_poly.pdbx_seq_one_letter_code
_entity_poly.pdbx_strand_id
1 'polypeptide(L)'
;MTLKATRIGRRRRKIAYKINVVPSLEIQETEEKNYFGRVKLQIDIKGKVRNKIVRKVSVLIVEEFKGEEVDEKNFENLCKINGVANLLLIARAFIASVTSQITYPPIVLPLIDLKSWQK
;
A
#
# COMPACT_ATOMS: atom_id res chain seq x y z
N MET A 1 -10.91 -8.30 0.98
CA MET A 1 -11.26 -8.34 2.43
C MET A 1 -12.11 -7.12 2.77
N THR A 2 -13.29 -7.30 3.38
CA THR A 2 -14.28 -6.22 3.60
C THR A 2 -14.43 -5.97 5.10
N LEU A 3 -13.90 -4.85 5.60
CA LEU A 3 -14.00 -4.48 7.03
C LEU A 3 -15.09 -3.43 7.25
N LYS A 4 -15.95 -3.65 8.26
CA LYS A 4 -17.00 -2.73 8.71
C LYS A 4 -16.61 -2.14 10.07
N ALA A 5 -16.37 -0.82 10.14
CA ALA A 5 -16.25 -0.09 11.40
C ALA A 5 -17.57 0.64 11.71
N THR A 6 -17.98 0.64 12.98
CA THR A 6 -19.19 1.31 13.49
C THR A 6 -18.80 2.22 14.66
N ARG A 7 -19.08 3.53 14.57
CA ARG A 7 -19.19 4.43 15.74
C ARG A 7 -20.24 5.52 15.49
N ILE A 8 -20.88 5.90 16.59
CA ILE A 8 -22.13 6.65 16.75
C ILE A 8 -21.88 8.17 16.71
N GLY A 9 -22.74 8.93 16.01
CA GLY A 9 -22.80 10.41 16.10
C GLY A 9 -22.98 11.14 14.75
N ARG A 10 -24.13 11.80 14.56
CA ARG A 10 -24.68 12.47 13.34
C ARG A 10 -24.89 11.50 12.15
N ARG A 11 -26.02 11.62 11.42
CA ARG A 11 -26.37 10.82 10.21
C ARG A 11 -25.35 11.03 9.08
N ARG A 12 -24.08 10.64 9.26
CA ARG A 12 -23.10 10.52 8.19
C ARG A 12 -23.47 9.24 7.44
N ARG A 13 -23.95 9.41 6.20
CA ARG A 13 -24.25 8.28 5.31
C ARG A 13 -23.03 7.36 5.27
N LYS A 14 -23.22 6.07 5.53
CA LYS A 14 -22.14 5.08 5.57
C LYS A 14 -21.47 5.04 4.19
N ILE A 15 -20.19 5.42 4.14
CA ILE A 15 -19.37 5.30 2.92
C ILE A 15 -18.84 3.88 2.87
N ALA A 16 -19.12 3.16 1.78
CA ALA A 16 -18.53 1.86 1.52
C ALA A 16 -17.20 2.06 0.79
N TYR A 17 -16.10 1.62 1.41
CA TYR A 17 -14.77 1.70 0.81
C TYR A 17 -14.39 0.39 0.14
N LYS A 18 -13.92 0.48 -1.10
CA LYS A 18 -13.17 -0.58 -1.78
C LYS A 18 -11.71 -0.15 -1.85
N ILE A 19 -10.82 -1.01 -1.37
CA ILE A 19 -9.37 -0.79 -1.38
C ILE A 19 -8.78 -1.85 -2.31
N ASN A 20 -7.95 -1.42 -3.25
CA ASN A 20 -7.14 -2.26 -4.11
C ASN A 20 -5.68 -1.97 -3.80
N VAL A 21 -4.88 -3.00 -3.54
CA VAL A 21 -3.44 -2.87 -3.26
C VAL A 21 -2.71 -3.82 -4.19
N VAL A 22 -1.77 -3.27 -4.96
CA VAL A 22 -1.02 -3.98 -5.99
C VAL A 22 0.46 -3.69 -5.79
N PRO A 23 1.21 -4.59 -5.14
CA PRO A 23 2.66 -4.52 -5.14
C PRO A 23 3.22 -5.07 -6.47
N SER A 24 4.39 -4.57 -6.88
CA SER A 24 5.20 -5.16 -7.95
C SER A 24 6.67 -5.08 -7.60
N LEU A 25 7.44 -6.08 -8.01
CA LEU A 25 8.88 -6.15 -7.81
C LEU A 25 9.55 -6.42 -9.15
N GLU A 26 10.56 -5.61 -9.46
CA GLU A 26 11.48 -5.81 -10.58
C GLU A 26 12.88 -5.98 -9.98
N ILE A 27 13.62 -7.01 -10.37
CA ILE A 27 15.02 -7.22 -9.94
C ILE A 27 15.88 -7.38 -11.19
N GLN A 28 17.06 -6.79 -11.14
CA GLN A 28 18.09 -6.89 -12.16
C GLN A 28 19.44 -7.13 -11.48
N GLU A 29 20.18 -8.14 -11.93
CA GLU A 29 21.60 -8.26 -11.61
C GLU A 29 22.39 -7.24 -12.46
N THR A 30 23.22 -6.45 -11.81
CA THR A 30 24.03 -5.41 -12.46
C THR A 30 25.46 -5.87 -12.70
N GLU A 31 26.03 -6.61 -11.74
CA GLU A 31 27.35 -7.25 -11.78
C GLU A 31 27.28 -8.53 -10.93
N GLU A 32 28.30 -9.39 -10.95
CA GLU A 32 28.31 -10.62 -10.15
C GLU A 32 28.03 -10.30 -8.65
N LYS A 33 26.92 -10.85 -8.12
CA LYS A 33 26.45 -10.63 -6.74
C LYS A 33 26.01 -9.19 -6.41
N ASN A 34 25.86 -8.32 -7.40
CA ASN A 34 25.33 -6.97 -7.24
C ASN A 34 23.95 -6.88 -7.91
N TYR A 35 22.96 -6.41 -7.16
CA TYR A 35 21.57 -6.39 -7.62
C TYR A 35 20.93 -5.01 -7.44
N PHE A 36 20.07 -4.67 -8.38
CA PHE A 36 19.16 -3.54 -8.32
C PHE A 36 17.72 -4.05 -8.25
N GLY A 37 16.99 -3.60 -7.24
CA GLY A 37 15.60 -3.97 -7.01
C GLY A 37 14.70 -2.74 -7.05
N ARG A 38 13.56 -2.83 -7.70
CA ARG A 38 12.55 -1.78 -7.74
C ARG A 38 11.22 -2.31 -7.24
N VAL A 39 10.80 -1.83 -6.08
CA VAL A 39 9.51 -2.19 -5.48
C VAL A 39 8.53 -1.06 -5.75
N LYS A 40 7.35 -1.37 -6.27
CA LYS A 40 6.27 -0.42 -6.46
C LYS A 40 5.07 -0.88 -5.66
N LEU A 41 4.38 0.07 -5.03
CA LEU A 41 3.13 -0.18 -4.31
C LEU A 41 2.06 0.78 -4.83
N GLN A 42 1.07 0.25 -5.54
CA GLN A 42 -0.10 1.00 -5.95
C GLN A 42 -1.28 0.71 -5.01
N ILE A 43 -1.89 1.78 -4.48
CA ILE A 43 -3.09 1.72 -3.65
C ILE A 43 -4.20 2.58 -4.25
N ASP A 44 -5.32 1.95 -4.59
CA ASP A 44 -6.52 2.65 -5.04
C ASP A 44 -7.67 2.48 -4.04
N ILE A 45 -8.18 3.60 -3.53
CA ILE A 45 -9.29 3.63 -2.59
C ILE A 45 -10.48 4.35 -3.22
N LYS A 46 -11.62 3.66 -3.30
CA LYS A 46 -12.88 4.21 -3.80
C LYS A 46 -13.93 4.16 -2.69
N GLY A 47 -14.39 5.32 -2.24
CA GLY A 47 -15.51 5.47 -1.31
C GLY A 47 -16.81 5.75 -2.07
N LYS A 48 -17.82 4.90 -1.86
CA LYS A 48 -19.15 5.02 -2.48
C LYS A 48 -20.24 5.29 -1.45
N VAL A 49 -21.20 6.13 -1.82
CA VAL A 49 -22.48 6.28 -1.12
C VAL A 49 -23.58 5.92 -2.11
N ARG A 50 -24.33 4.85 -1.82
CA ARG A 50 -25.21 4.20 -2.79
C ARG A 50 -24.40 3.82 -4.04
N ASN A 51 -24.69 4.41 -5.19
CA ASN A 51 -23.99 4.13 -6.46
C ASN A 51 -23.08 5.27 -6.95
N LYS A 52 -22.89 6.33 -6.15
CA LYS A 52 -22.01 7.45 -6.52
C LYS A 52 -20.67 7.35 -5.78
N ILE A 53 -19.57 7.53 -6.53
CA ILE A 53 -18.23 7.68 -5.95
C ILE A 53 -18.15 9.08 -5.35
N VAL A 54 -17.89 9.15 -4.04
CA VAL A 54 -17.74 10.41 -3.31
C VAL A 54 -16.28 10.68 -2.91
N ARG A 55 -15.43 9.64 -2.97
CA ARG A 55 -14.01 9.71 -2.64
C ARG A 55 -13.21 8.79 -3.54
N LYS A 56 -12.11 9.30 -4.07
CA LYS A 56 -11.10 8.54 -4.80
C LYS A 56 -9.72 8.97 -4.31
N VAL A 57 -8.91 8.02 -3.88
CA VAL A 57 -7.49 8.23 -3.55
C VAL A 57 -6.72 7.20 -4.35
N SER A 58 -5.65 7.63 -5.02
CA SER A 58 -4.73 6.77 -5.75
C SER A 58 -3.32 7.18 -5.33
N VAL A 59 -2.53 6.22 -4.88
CA VAL A 59 -1.16 6.42 -4.43
C VAL A 59 -0.29 5.39 -5.11
N LEU A 60 0.80 5.85 -5.73
CA LEU A 60 1.88 5.02 -6.21
C LEU A 60 3.14 5.43 -5.46
N ILE A 61 3.74 4.50 -4.74
CA ILE A 61 5.06 4.70 -4.12
C ILE A 61 6.03 3.74 -4.79
N VAL A 62 7.21 4.23 -5.10
CA VAL A 62 8.30 3.48 -5.71
C VAL A 62 9.51 3.60 -4.81
N GLU A 63 10.14 2.48 -4.52
CA GLU A 63 11.39 2.39 -3.76
C GLU A 63 12.40 1.57 -4.55
N GLU A 64 13.65 2.01 -4.50
CA GLU A 64 14.77 1.38 -5.18
C GLU A 64 15.75 0.86 -4.14
N PHE A 65 16.17 -0.39 -4.32
CA PHE A 65 17.09 -1.10 -3.45
C PHE A 65 18.34 -1.44 -4.25
N LYS A 66 19.50 -1.32 -3.60
CA LYS A 66 20.78 -1.79 -4.12
C LYS A 66 21.35 -2.80 -3.14
N GLY A 67 21.79 -3.94 -3.64
CA GLY A 67 22.49 -4.96 -2.90
C GLY A 67 23.88 -5.16 -3.50
N GLU A 68 24.90 -5.19 -2.64
CA GLU A 68 26.28 -5.44 -3.01
C GLU A 68 26.75 -6.71 -2.29
N GLU A 69 27.45 -7.60 -3.00
CA GLU A 69 27.98 -8.87 -2.46
C GLU A 69 26.94 -9.76 -1.76
N VAL A 70 25.69 -9.76 -2.24
CA VAL A 70 24.57 -10.51 -1.66
C VAL A 70 24.17 -11.67 -2.57
N ASP A 71 23.55 -12.72 -2.04
CA ASP A 71 22.92 -13.73 -2.88
C ASP A 71 21.56 -13.26 -3.41
N GLU A 72 21.25 -13.60 -4.66
CA GLU A 72 20.00 -13.21 -5.34
C GLU A 72 18.76 -13.52 -4.51
N LYS A 73 18.70 -14.72 -3.92
CA LYS A 73 17.52 -15.19 -3.17
C LYS A 73 17.28 -14.38 -1.90
N ASN A 74 18.35 -14.04 -1.16
CA ASN A 74 18.23 -13.16 -0.01
C ASN A 74 17.90 -11.74 -0.45
N PHE A 75 18.51 -11.21 -1.51
CA PHE A 75 18.17 -9.89 -2.02
C PHE A 75 16.69 -9.79 -2.42
N GLU A 76 16.18 -10.79 -3.14
CA GLU A 76 14.79 -10.88 -3.52
C GLU A 76 13.86 -10.94 -2.31
N ASN A 77 14.18 -11.77 -1.31
CA ASN A 77 13.39 -11.86 -0.07
C ASN A 77 13.37 -10.54 0.70
N LEU A 78 14.51 -9.84 0.78
CA LEU A 78 14.61 -8.52 1.40
C LEU A 78 13.70 -7.52 0.67
N CYS A 79 13.74 -7.48 -0.66
CA CYS A 79 12.88 -6.60 -1.46
C CYS A 79 11.39 -6.94 -1.30
N LYS A 80 11.02 -8.22 -1.32
CA LYS A 80 9.61 -8.67 -1.18
C LYS A 80 9.02 -8.36 0.19
N ILE A 81 9.76 -8.67 1.26
CA ILE A 81 9.24 -8.56 2.63
C ILE A 81 9.41 -7.14 3.15
N ASN A 82 10.64 -6.64 3.16
CA ASN A 82 10.94 -5.34 3.77
C ASN A 82 10.47 -4.20 2.88
N GLY A 83 10.67 -4.30 1.56
CA GLY A 83 10.24 -3.26 0.63
C GLY A 83 8.73 -3.05 0.66
N VAL A 84 7.93 -4.11 0.50
CA VAL A 84 6.46 -3.97 0.52
C VAL A 84 5.94 -3.53 1.89
N ALA A 85 6.52 -4.03 2.99
CA ALA A 85 6.13 -3.62 4.35
C ALA A 85 6.41 -2.12 4.60
N ASN A 86 7.60 -1.65 4.22
CA ASN A 86 7.99 -0.25 4.35
C ASN A 86 7.06 0.66 3.53
N LEU A 87 6.84 0.31 2.26
CA LEU A 87 5.95 1.05 1.39
C LEU A 87 4.51 1.12 1.94
N LEU A 88 4.03 0.05 2.58
CA LEU A 88 2.69 0.05 3.21
C LEU A 88 2.61 0.97 4.43
N LEU A 89 3.66 1.01 5.25
CA LEU A 89 3.71 1.92 6.41
C LEU A 89 3.69 3.38 5.94
N ILE A 90 4.51 3.71 4.94
CA ILE A 90 4.57 5.04 4.33
C ILE A 90 3.21 5.40 3.71
N ALA A 91 2.64 4.51 2.89
CA ALA A 91 1.36 4.74 2.24
C ALA A 91 0.22 4.95 3.27
N ARG A 92 0.20 4.16 4.34
CA ARG A 92 -0.78 4.29 5.42
C ARG A 92 -0.69 5.65 6.12
N ALA A 93 0.51 6.10 6.46
CA ALA A 93 0.73 7.40 7.08
C ALA A 93 0.34 8.54 6.12
N PHE A 94 0.78 8.47 4.86
CA PHE A 94 0.49 9.46 3.82
C PHE A 94 -1.02 9.59 3.57
N ILE A 95 -1.72 8.47 3.36
CA ILE A 95 -3.16 8.47 3.10
C ILE A 95 -3.92 9.04 4.29
N ALA A 96 -3.57 8.68 5.53
CA ALA A 96 -4.22 9.23 6.71
C ALA A 96 -4.01 10.76 6.82
N SER A 97 -2.78 11.23 6.60
CA SER A 97 -2.42 12.66 6.67
C SER A 97 -3.09 13.50 5.56
N VAL A 98 -3.07 13.05 4.32
CA VAL A 98 -3.69 13.79 3.22
C VAL A 98 -5.22 13.80 3.35
N THR A 99 -5.81 12.67 3.77
CA THR A 99 -7.27 12.58 3.90
C THR A 99 -7.81 13.22 5.17
N SER A 100 -6.97 13.56 6.15
CA SER A 100 -7.40 14.36 7.30
C SER A 100 -7.55 15.85 6.97
N GLN A 101 -6.92 16.31 5.89
CA GLN A 101 -6.97 17.70 5.45
C GLN A 101 -8.21 18.02 4.59
N ILE A 102 -9.08 17.03 4.35
CA ILE A 102 -10.33 17.20 3.60
C ILE A 102 -11.55 17.06 4.52
N THR A 103 -12.70 17.58 4.09
CA THR A 103 -13.92 17.74 4.91
C THR A 103 -14.51 16.45 5.51
N TYR A 104 -14.08 15.25 5.08
CA TYR A 104 -14.59 14.01 5.67
C TYR A 104 -13.53 13.25 6.48
N PRO A 105 -13.94 12.28 7.32
CA PRO A 105 -13.03 11.56 8.20
C PRO A 105 -11.78 11.03 7.48
N PRO A 106 -10.61 11.04 8.13
CA PRO A 106 -9.41 10.45 7.57
C PRO A 106 -9.64 8.98 7.21
N ILE A 107 -9.05 8.54 6.10
CA ILE A 107 -9.01 7.14 5.70
C ILE A 107 -7.78 6.53 6.37
N VAL A 108 -8.00 5.60 7.29
CA VAL A 108 -6.92 4.82 7.92
C VAL A 108 -6.91 3.45 7.26
N LEU A 109 -5.82 3.12 6.57
CA LEU A 109 -5.65 1.78 6.02
C LEU A 109 -5.55 0.74 7.15
N PRO A 110 -6.29 -0.38 7.05
CA PRO A 110 -6.09 -1.50 7.97
C PRO A 110 -4.71 -2.13 7.74
N LEU A 111 -4.23 -2.89 8.73
CA LEU A 111 -3.07 -3.75 8.53
C LEU A 111 -3.41 -4.80 7.46
N ILE A 112 -2.52 -4.96 6.49
CA ILE A 112 -2.65 -5.93 5.40
C ILE A 112 -1.70 -7.07 5.69
N ASP A 113 -2.21 -8.29 5.63
CA ASP A 113 -1.38 -9.48 5.75
C ASP A 113 -0.56 -9.66 4.47
N LEU A 114 0.76 -9.68 4.61
CA LEU A 114 1.71 -9.84 3.50
C LEU A 114 1.96 -11.30 3.13
N LYS A 115 1.49 -12.26 3.96
CA LYS A 115 1.70 -13.69 3.71
C LYS A 115 1.16 -14.15 2.36
N SER A 116 0.09 -13.51 1.87
CA SER A 116 -0.47 -13.83 0.55
C SER A 116 0.43 -13.42 -0.63
N TRP A 117 1.47 -12.62 -0.40
CA TRP A 117 2.38 -12.09 -1.41
C TRP A 117 3.79 -12.68 -1.31
N GLN A 118 3.99 -13.67 -0.44
CA GLN A 118 5.23 -14.44 -0.29
C GLN A 118 5.27 -15.71 -1.15
N LYS A 119 4.24 -15.97 -1.97
CA LYS A 119 4.16 -17.13 -2.86
C LYS A 119 4.79 -16.85 -4.22
#